data_AF-A0A484X8H5-F1
#
_entry.id   AF-A0A484X8H5-F1
#
_cell.length_a   1.000
_cell.length_b   1.000
_cell.length_c   1.000
_cell.angle_alpha   90.00
_cell.angle_beta   90.00
_cell.angle_gamma   90.00
#
_symmetry.space_group_name_H-M   'P 1'
#
loop_
_entity.id
_entity.type
_entity.pdbx_description
1 polymer ?
#
loop_
_entity_poly.entity_id
_entity_poly.type
_entity_poly.pdbx_seq_one_letter_code
_entity_poly.pdbx_strand_id
1 'polypeptide(L)'
;MVLLFLPKLLSIVLIWCKGSKEYGGFCRVTLSLLLEVLFSVLLAPVRMLFHTVFVVSAFLGWEVVWNSPQRDDDSTPWSEAFMRHGSQLLLGLVWAAGMAWLDLRFLFWLAPIVFSLILSPFVSVISSRSTVGLRTKRWKLFLIPEEYSPPQVLVDTDRYLELNRSRSLADGFMHAVL
;
A
#
# COMPACT_ATOMS: atom_id res chain seq x y z
N MET A 1 3.12 -0.10 -21.29
CA MET A 1 3.55 1.13 -20.58
C MET A 1 2.55 2.27 -20.73
N VAL A 2 2.11 2.60 -21.95
CA VAL A 2 1.14 3.69 -22.19
C VAL A 2 -0.14 3.53 -21.34
N LEU A 3 -0.78 2.35 -21.35
CA LEU A 3 -2.01 2.11 -20.55
C LEU A 3 -1.87 2.31 -19.04
N LEU A 4 -0.67 2.16 -18.46
CA LEU A 4 -0.44 2.30 -17.01
C LEU A 4 -0.03 3.71 -16.62
N PHE A 5 0.77 4.38 -17.46
CA PHE A 5 1.34 5.69 -17.16
C PHE A 5 0.52 6.86 -17.72
N LEU A 6 -0.14 6.67 -18.87
CA LEU A 6 -0.95 7.70 -19.52
C LEU A 6 -2.06 8.25 -18.61
N PRO A 7 -2.89 7.43 -17.93
CA PRO A 7 -3.92 7.98 -17.05
C PRO A 7 -3.30 8.79 -15.90
N LYS A 8 -2.18 8.34 -15.32
CA LYS A 8 -1.51 9.07 -14.23
C LYS A 8 -0.95 10.42 -14.69
N LEU A 9 -0.36 10.47 -15.89
CA LEU A 9 0.12 11.71 -16.51
C LEU A 9 -1.02 12.66 -16.85
N LEU A 10 -2.14 12.15 -17.38
CA LEU A 10 -3.33 12.96 -17.65
C LEU A 10 -3.94 13.52 -16.37
N SER A 11 -4.00 12.72 -15.30
CA SER A 11 -4.49 13.15 -13.99
C SER A 11 -3.66 14.31 -13.42
N ILE A 12 -2.33 14.25 -13.48
CA ILE A 12 -1.50 15.34 -12.93
C ILE A 12 -1.60 16.62 -13.77
N VAL A 13 -1.65 16.49 -15.10
CA VAL A 13 -1.87 17.64 -16.00
C VAL A 13 -3.22 18.28 -15.73
N LEU A 14 -4.28 17.47 -15.54
CA LEU A 14 -5.62 17.96 -15.20
C LEU A 14 -5.61 18.70 -13.85
N ILE A 15 -4.94 18.16 -12.83
CA ILE A 15 -4.82 18.80 -11.51
C ILE A 15 -4.05 20.12 -11.61
N TRP A 16 -3.01 20.19 -12.45
CA TRP A 16 -2.28 21.42 -12.70
C TRP A 16 -3.13 22.48 -13.41
N CYS A 17 -3.95 22.08 -14.37
CA CYS A 17 -4.85 22.98 -15.11
C CYS A 17 -6.03 23.47 -14.26
N LYS A 18 -6.63 22.61 -13.42
CA LYS A 18 -7.79 22.97 -12.58
C LYS A 18 -7.41 23.69 -11.27
N GLY A 19 -6.16 23.55 -10.83
CA GLY A 19 -5.65 24.18 -9.62
C GLY A 19 -5.27 23.15 -8.56
N SER A 20 -3.99 23.12 -8.20
CA SER A 20 -3.43 22.14 -7.25
C SER A 20 -3.70 22.46 -5.77
N LYS A 21 -4.37 23.58 -5.47
CA LYS A 21 -4.57 24.05 -4.08
C LYS A 21 -5.39 23.06 -3.23
N GLU A 22 -6.41 22.45 -3.83
CA GLU A 22 -7.27 21.46 -3.16
C GLU A 22 -6.56 20.13 -2.88
N TYR A 23 -5.42 19.90 -3.54
CA TYR A 23 -4.59 18.70 -3.38
C TYR A 23 -3.30 18.98 -2.57
N GLY A 24 -3.24 20.10 -1.85
CA GLY A 24 -2.09 20.48 -1.03
C GLY A 24 -0.93 21.17 -1.79
N GLY A 25 -1.13 21.51 -3.06
CA GLY A 25 -0.22 22.31 -3.90
C GLY A 25 0.62 21.50 -4.89
N PHE A 26 1.17 22.20 -5.89
CA PHE A 26 1.92 21.61 -7.02
C PHE A 26 3.03 20.64 -6.56
N CYS A 27 3.92 21.08 -5.66
CA CYS A 27 5.03 20.26 -5.19
C CYS A 27 4.57 18.99 -4.46
N ARG A 28 3.48 19.06 -3.68
CA ARG A 28 2.98 17.90 -2.93
C ARG A 28 2.29 16.88 -3.82
N VAL A 29 1.56 17.33 -4.82
CA VAL A 29 0.96 16.45 -5.85
C VAL A 29 2.04 15.73 -6.63
N THR A 30 3.08 16.46 -7.09
CA THR A 30 4.20 15.86 -7.83
C THR A 30 4.97 14.87 -6.96
N LEU A 31 5.25 15.19 -5.69
CA LEU A 31 5.92 14.27 -4.77
C LEU A 31 5.07 13.02 -4.49
N SER A 32 3.76 13.19 -4.32
CA SER A 32 2.82 12.07 -4.12
C SER A 32 2.83 11.14 -5.33
N LEU A 33 2.77 11.69 -6.54
CA LEU A 33 2.86 10.88 -7.77
C LEU A 33 4.20 10.14 -7.87
N LEU A 34 5.33 10.82 -7.58
CA LEU A 34 6.65 10.20 -7.64
C LEU A 34 6.77 9.02 -6.67
N LEU A 35 6.33 9.21 -5.42
CA LEU A 35 6.32 8.15 -4.43
C LEU A 35 5.37 7.02 -4.85
N GLU A 36 4.18 7.34 -5.37
CA GLU A 36 3.23 6.34 -5.85
C GLU A 36 3.81 5.49 -6.99
N VAL A 37 4.50 6.11 -7.95
CA VAL A 37 5.19 5.42 -9.05
C VAL A 37 6.32 4.54 -8.49
N LEU A 38 7.11 5.06 -7.55
CA LEU A 38 8.17 4.28 -6.89
C LEU A 38 7.61 3.03 -6.20
N PHE A 39 6.57 3.18 -5.37
CA PHE A 39 5.90 2.05 -4.73
C PHE A 39 5.27 1.09 -5.76
N SER A 40 4.66 1.61 -6.82
CA SER A 40 4.07 0.78 -7.89
C SER A 40 5.12 -0.10 -8.58
N VAL A 41 6.30 0.46 -8.86
CA VAL A 41 7.43 -0.25 -9.48
C VAL A 41 8.00 -1.29 -8.51
N LEU A 42 8.19 -0.95 -7.24
CA LEU A 42 8.69 -1.89 -6.21
C LEU A 42 7.73 -3.07 -5.99
N LEU A 43 6.41 -2.81 -5.97
CA LEU A 43 5.41 -3.84 -5.74
C LEU A 43 5.09 -4.69 -6.98
N ALA A 44 5.49 -4.27 -8.18
CA ALA A 44 5.20 -5.03 -9.40
C ALA A 44 5.91 -6.40 -9.42
N PRO A 45 7.24 -6.50 -9.20
CA PRO A 45 7.95 -7.80 -9.14
C PRO A 45 7.42 -8.71 -8.03
N VAL A 46 7.10 -8.12 -6.87
CA VAL A 46 6.55 -8.85 -5.72
C VAL A 46 5.22 -9.50 -6.09
N ARG A 47 4.31 -8.73 -6.71
CA ARG A 47 3.03 -9.26 -7.21
C ARG A 47 3.22 -10.31 -8.29
N MET A 48 4.19 -10.14 -9.18
CA MET A 48 4.49 -11.13 -10.23
C MET A 48 4.92 -12.47 -9.63
N LEU A 49 5.77 -12.48 -8.60
CA LEU A 49 6.15 -13.72 -7.91
C LEU A 49 4.99 -14.39 -7.20
N PHE A 50 4.13 -13.63 -6.51
CA PHE A 50 2.94 -14.22 -5.90
C PHE A 50 2.01 -14.81 -6.96
N HIS A 51 1.90 -14.17 -8.13
CA HIS A 51 1.11 -14.67 -9.23
C HIS A 51 1.65 -15.99 -9.79
N THR A 52 2.97 -16.12 -9.97
CA THR A 52 3.57 -17.38 -10.44
C THR A 52 3.38 -18.50 -9.43
N VAL A 53 3.60 -18.23 -8.14
CA VAL A 53 3.36 -19.20 -7.06
C VAL A 53 1.90 -19.64 -7.05
N PHE A 54 0.97 -18.71 -7.17
CA PHE A 54 -0.47 -19.00 -7.19
C PHE A 54 -0.87 -19.92 -8.36
N VAL A 55 -0.37 -19.62 -9.57
CA VAL A 55 -0.64 -20.45 -10.75
C VAL A 55 -0.06 -21.84 -10.57
N VAL A 56 1.20 -21.94 -10.13
CA VAL A 56 1.88 -23.23 -9.89
C VAL A 56 1.16 -24.02 -8.79
N SER A 57 0.77 -23.39 -7.67
CA SER A 57 0.03 -24.07 -6.60
C SER A 57 -1.33 -24.61 -7.06
N ALA A 58 -2.03 -23.88 -7.94
CA ALA A 58 -3.29 -24.33 -8.52
C ALA A 58 -3.09 -25.58 -9.40
N PHE A 59 -2.00 -25.61 -10.20
CA PHE A 59 -1.65 -26.80 -11.00
C PHE A 59 -1.25 -28.01 -10.14
N LEU A 60 -0.58 -27.80 -8.99
CA LEU A 60 -0.21 -28.87 -8.07
C LEU A 60 -1.35 -29.32 -7.14
N GLY A 61 -2.53 -28.67 -7.21
CA GLY A 61 -3.66 -28.99 -6.34
C GLY A 61 -3.46 -28.60 -4.88
N TRP A 62 -2.55 -27.66 -4.60
CA TRP A 62 -2.41 -27.11 -3.25
C TRP A 62 -3.58 -26.19 -2.93
N GLU A 63 -4.32 -26.52 -1.87
CA GLU A 63 -5.43 -25.73 -1.39
C GLU A 63 -4.91 -24.40 -0.81
N VAL A 64 -5.19 -23.31 -1.50
CA VAL A 64 -4.90 -21.97 -0.99
C VAL A 64 -5.99 -21.64 0.02
N VAL A 65 -5.72 -21.92 1.30
CA VAL A 65 -6.63 -21.60 2.40
C VAL A 65 -6.86 -20.09 2.43
N TRP A 66 -8.08 -19.67 2.11
CA TRP A 66 -8.50 -18.28 2.25
C TRP A 66 -8.71 -17.96 3.73
N ASN A 67 -7.66 -17.49 4.39
CA ASN A 67 -7.78 -16.91 5.72
C ASN A 67 -8.40 -15.52 5.58
N SER A 68 -9.51 -15.27 6.29
CA SER A 68 -10.11 -13.94 6.32
C SER A 68 -9.05 -12.91 6.73
N PRO A 69 -8.87 -11.83 5.95
CA PRO A 69 -8.00 -10.73 6.36
C PRO A 69 -8.39 -10.25 7.76
N GLN A 70 -7.41 -10.07 8.65
CA GLN A 70 -7.65 -9.48 9.96
C GLN A 70 -8.21 -8.07 9.77
N ARG A 71 -9.31 -7.76 10.46
CA ARG A 71 -10.07 -6.50 10.36
C ARG A 71 -9.71 -5.48 11.44
N ASP A 72 -8.87 -5.87 12.39
CA ASP A 72 -8.33 -4.96 13.40
C ASP A 72 -7.09 -4.24 12.86
N ASP A 73 -6.88 -3.02 13.37
CA ASP A 73 -5.88 -2.03 13.00
C ASP A 73 -4.44 -2.46 13.41
N ASP A 74 -4.15 -3.75 13.30
CA ASP A 74 -2.90 -4.36 13.72
C ASP A 74 -1.90 -4.25 12.58
N SER A 75 -1.02 -3.26 12.72
CA SER A 75 0.20 -3.14 11.93
C SER A 75 0.87 -4.50 11.81
N THR A 76 1.14 -4.97 10.58
CA THR A 76 1.76 -6.29 10.40
C THR A 76 3.07 -6.37 11.20
N PRO A 77 3.18 -7.31 12.14
CA PRO A 77 4.39 -7.46 12.94
C PRO A 77 5.55 -7.86 12.02
N TRP A 78 6.76 -7.41 12.37
CA TRP A 78 7.97 -7.71 11.59
C TRP A 78 8.15 -9.22 11.37
N SER A 79 7.79 -10.05 12.35
CA SER A 79 7.82 -11.51 12.22
C SER A 79 6.92 -12.02 11.08
N GLU A 80 5.69 -11.54 10.98
CA GLU A 80 4.75 -11.98 9.96
C GLU A 80 5.14 -11.49 8.56
N ALA A 81 5.65 -10.25 8.45
CA ALA A 81 6.17 -9.72 7.20
C ALA A 81 7.37 -10.53 6.68
N PHE A 82 8.29 -10.91 7.58
CA PHE A 82 9.41 -11.79 7.23
C PHE A 82 8.99 -13.23 7.01
N MET A 83 7.94 -13.74 7.65
CA MET A 83 7.43 -15.08 7.37
C MET A 83 6.79 -15.16 5.98
N ARG A 84 6.06 -14.11 5.56
CA ARG A 84 5.32 -14.08 4.29
C ARG A 84 6.17 -13.64 3.10
N HIS A 85 7.14 -12.74 3.31
CA HIS A 85 8.06 -12.26 2.28
C HIS A 85 9.50 -12.81 2.42
N GLY A 86 9.78 -13.65 3.41
CA GLY A 86 11.12 -14.17 3.68
C GLY A 86 11.68 -15.02 2.55
N SER A 87 10.84 -15.80 1.87
CA SER A 87 11.24 -16.54 0.67
C SER A 87 11.68 -15.61 -0.45
N GLN A 88 11.03 -14.45 -0.61
CA GLN A 88 11.39 -13.43 -1.61
C GLN A 88 12.69 -12.71 -1.24
N LEU A 89 12.87 -12.36 0.03
CA LEU A 89 14.11 -11.78 0.54
C LEU A 89 15.29 -12.73 0.34
N LEU A 90 15.11 -14.01 0.69
CA LEU A 90 16.15 -15.04 0.56
C LEU A 90 16.50 -15.29 -0.92
N LEU A 91 15.49 -15.42 -1.79
CA LEU A 91 15.70 -15.51 -3.24
C LEU A 91 16.45 -14.29 -3.78
N GLY A 92 16.05 -13.08 -3.36
CA GLY A 92 16.74 -11.85 -3.72
C GLY A 92 18.21 -11.84 -3.28
N LEU A 93 18.49 -12.25 -2.04
CA LEU A 93 19.84 -12.28 -1.49
C LEU A 93 20.73 -13.33 -2.16
N VAL A 94 20.22 -14.54 -2.37
CA VAL A 94 20.94 -15.62 -3.07
C VAL A 94 21.26 -15.21 -4.51
N TRP A 95 20.30 -14.61 -5.20
CA TRP A 95 20.51 -14.13 -6.56
C TRP A 95 21.48 -12.96 -6.62
N ALA A 96 21.41 -12.02 -5.66
CA ALA A 96 22.35 -10.91 -5.55
C ALA A 96 23.78 -11.42 -5.36
N ALA A 97 23.99 -12.34 -4.42
CA ALA A 97 25.30 -12.91 -4.11
C ALA A 97 25.85 -13.73 -5.30
N GLY A 98 25.01 -14.56 -5.92
CA GLY A 98 25.40 -15.35 -7.09
C GLY A 98 25.81 -14.48 -8.29
N MET A 99 25.06 -13.41 -8.56
CA MET A 99 25.40 -12.47 -9.64
C MET A 99 26.61 -11.61 -9.30
N ALA A 100 26.76 -11.19 -8.04
CA ALA A 100 27.95 -10.44 -7.59
C ALA A 100 29.23 -11.27 -7.73
N TRP A 101 29.14 -12.60 -7.54
CA TRP A 101 30.27 -13.51 -7.72
C TRP A 101 30.64 -13.73 -9.19
N LEU A 102 29.66 -13.68 -10.10
CA LEU A 102 29.87 -13.84 -11.55
C LEU A 102 30.33 -12.53 -12.22
N ASP A 103 29.54 -11.47 -12.14
CA ASP A 103 29.85 -10.15 -12.68
C ASP A 103 28.96 -9.07 -12.04
N LEU A 104 29.59 -8.09 -11.36
CA LEU A 104 28.91 -6.96 -10.75
C LEU A 104 28.09 -6.13 -11.75
N ARG A 105 28.49 -6.08 -13.02
CA ARG A 105 27.75 -5.33 -14.06
C ARG A 105 26.39 -5.95 -14.34
N PHE A 106 26.30 -7.27 -14.27
CA PHE A 106 25.03 -7.99 -14.45
C PHE A 106 24.11 -7.77 -13.25
N LEU A 107 24.67 -7.64 -12.05
CA LEU A 107 23.91 -7.27 -10.86
C LEU A 107 23.25 -5.90 -11.00
N PHE A 108 23.94 -4.88 -11.54
CA PHE A 108 23.33 -3.56 -11.78
C PHE A 108 22.16 -3.62 -12.75
N TRP A 109 22.20 -4.52 -13.73
CA TRP A 109 21.11 -4.71 -14.67
C TRP A 109 19.89 -5.37 -14.03
N LEU A 110 20.11 -6.31 -13.11
CA LEU A 110 19.07 -7.00 -12.34
C LEU A 110 18.69 -6.28 -11.03
N ALA A 111 19.40 -5.20 -10.70
CA ALA A 111 19.26 -4.48 -9.45
C ALA A 111 17.82 -4.03 -9.17
N PRO A 112 17.03 -3.50 -10.13
CA PRO A 112 15.65 -3.08 -9.84
C PRO A 112 14.79 -4.23 -9.32
N ILE A 113 14.98 -5.45 -9.83
CA ILE A 113 14.22 -6.63 -9.43
C ILE A 113 14.71 -7.12 -8.07
N VAL A 114 16.02 -7.39 -7.95
CA VAL A 114 16.65 -7.89 -6.73
C VAL A 114 16.42 -6.94 -5.55
N PHE A 115 16.59 -5.64 -5.79
CA PHE A 115 16.31 -4.59 -4.81
C PHE A 115 14.85 -4.60 -4.38
N SER A 116 13.90 -4.72 -5.31
CA SER A 116 12.47 -4.83 -4.97
C SER A 116 12.16 -6.06 -4.10
N LEU A 117 12.82 -7.19 -4.36
CA LEU A 117 12.64 -8.42 -3.56
C LEU A 117 13.22 -8.28 -2.15
N ILE A 118 14.40 -7.69 -2.02
CA ILE A 118 15.04 -7.44 -0.72
C ILE A 118 14.24 -6.43 0.10
N LEU A 119 13.71 -5.39 -0.55
CA LEU A 119 12.95 -4.34 0.12
C LEU A 119 11.49 -4.73 0.41
N SER A 120 10.96 -5.78 -0.23
CA SER A 120 9.59 -6.27 -0.07
C SER A 120 9.10 -6.37 1.39
N PRO A 121 9.80 -7.08 2.32
CA PRO A 121 9.38 -7.15 3.72
C PRO A 121 9.37 -5.78 4.41
N PHE A 122 10.34 -4.92 4.12
CA PHE A 122 10.42 -3.57 4.70
C PHE A 122 9.29 -2.68 4.21
N VAL A 123 9.04 -2.68 2.90
CA VAL A 123 7.94 -1.93 2.27
C VAL A 123 6.59 -2.40 2.81
N SER A 124 6.42 -3.71 2.99
CA SER A 124 5.20 -4.31 3.56
C SER A 124 4.93 -3.80 4.99
N VAL A 125 5.94 -3.81 5.86
CA VAL A 125 5.81 -3.32 7.25
C VAL A 125 5.61 -1.80 7.31
N ILE A 126 6.33 -1.04 6.48
CA ILE A 126 6.22 0.43 6.49
C ILE A 126 4.84 0.85 5.96
N SER A 127 4.34 0.18 4.92
CA SER A 127 3.04 0.48 4.33
C SER A 127 1.86 0.03 5.19
N SER A 128 2.03 -0.99 6.04
CA SER A 128 0.96 -1.48 6.92
C SER A 128 0.82 -0.68 8.22
N ARG A 129 1.80 0.15 8.57
CA ARG A 129 1.78 0.93 9.80
C ARG A 129 0.89 2.16 9.67
N SER A 130 -0.19 2.18 10.46
CA SER A 130 -1.08 3.33 10.63
C SER A 130 -0.33 4.62 11.01
N THR A 131 0.75 4.52 11.80
CA THR A 131 1.60 5.66 12.18
C THR A 131 2.29 6.34 10.98
N VAL A 132 2.70 5.57 9.97
CA VAL A 132 3.30 6.10 8.74
C VAL A 132 2.22 6.76 7.89
N GLY A 133 1.06 6.12 7.75
CA GLY A 133 -0.12 6.70 7.09
C GLY A 133 -0.60 8.01 7.71
N LEU A 134 -0.63 8.10 9.05
CA LEU A 134 -0.98 9.32 9.77
C LEU A 134 0.07 10.44 9.59
N ARG A 135 1.36 10.07 9.48
CA ARG A 135 2.43 11.03 9.19
C ARG A 135 2.38 11.55 7.76
N THR A 136 2.14 10.69 6.76
CA THR A 136 1.97 11.13 5.37
C THR A 136 0.73 11.99 5.20
N LYS A 137 -0.39 11.64 5.87
CA LYS A 137 -1.59 12.48 5.96
C LYS A 137 -1.28 13.85 6.56
N ARG A 138 -0.52 13.91 7.66
CA ARG A 138 -0.10 15.18 8.29
C ARG A 138 0.80 16.02 7.38
N TRP A 139 1.63 15.38 6.56
CA TRP A 139 2.47 16.06 5.56
C TRP A 139 1.71 16.43 4.29
N LYS A 140 0.40 16.12 4.23
CA LYS A 140 -0.49 16.36 3.10
C LYS A 140 -0.01 15.67 1.81
N LEU A 141 0.52 14.46 1.95
CA LEU A 141 0.91 13.59 0.84
C LEU A 141 -0.17 12.53 0.64
N PHE A 142 -0.43 12.19 -0.63
CA PHE A 142 -1.45 11.22 -1.06
C PHE A 142 -2.89 11.56 -0.65
N LEU A 143 -3.20 12.82 -0.36
CA LEU A 143 -4.55 13.22 -0.01
C LEU A 143 -5.42 13.39 -1.24
N ILE A 144 -6.66 12.94 -1.13
CA ILE A 144 -7.75 13.33 -2.04
C ILE A 144 -8.36 14.69 -1.61
N PRO A 145 -9.04 15.41 -2.51
CA PRO A 145 -9.70 16.68 -2.17
C PRO A 145 -10.64 16.59 -0.97
N GLU A 146 -11.37 15.47 -0.88
CA GLU A 146 -12.32 15.18 0.18
C GLU A 146 -11.64 14.95 1.54
N GLU A 147 -10.35 14.60 1.56
CA GLU A 147 -9.56 14.51 2.80
C GLU A 147 -8.87 15.82 3.15
N TYR A 148 -8.56 16.65 2.15
CA TYR A 148 -7.96 17.96 2.35
C TYR A 148 -9.00 19.00 2.80
N SER A 149 -10.18 18.97 2.19
CA SER A 149 -11.32 19.85 2.47
C SER A 149 -12.61 19.01 2.49
N PRO A 150 -12.93 18.35 3.62
CA PRO A 150 -14.05 17.44 3.69
C PRO A 150 -15.38 18.14 3.40
N PRO A 151 -16.22 17.59 2.50
CA PRO A 151 -17.56 18.11 2.26
C PRO A 151 -18.41 18.01 3.53
N GLN A 152 -19.36 18.94 3.69
CA GLN A 152 -20.20 19.03 4.88
C GLN A 152 -20.90 17.71 5.22
N VAL A 153 -21.35 16.97 4.20
CA VAL A 153 -22.01 15.65 4.38
C VAL A 153 -21.13 14.66 5.15
N LEU A 154 -19.81 14.62 4.89
CA LEU A 154 -18.90 13.74 5.63
C LEU A 154 -18.72 14.22 7.07
N VAL A 155 -18.58 15.52 7.28
CA VAL A 155 -18.45 16.12 8.62
C VAL A 155 -19.71 15.86 9.46
N ASP A 156 -20.89 15.98 8.87
CA ASP A 156 -22.15 15.74 9.56
C ASP A 156 -22.36 14.26 9.86
N THR A 157 -21.94 13.37 8.96
CA THR A 157 -21.97 11.91 9.19
C THR A 157 -21.05 11.52 10.34
N ASP A 158 -19.85 12.08 10.39
CA ASP A 158 -18.88 11.80 11.47
C ASP A 158 -19.42 12.30 12.82
N ARG A 159 -19.98 13.52 12.84
CA ARG A 159 -20.68 14.07 14.02
C ARG A 159 -21.85 13.18 14.46
N TYR A 160 -22.64 12.68 13.52
CA TYR A 160 -23.76 11.78 13.81
C TYR A 160 -23.28 10.45 14.43
N LEU A 161 -22.18 9.89 13.91
CA LEU A 161 -21.53 8.69 14.47
C LEU A 161 -21.00 8.92 15.89
N GLU A 162 -20.34 10.05 16.15
CA GLU A 162 -19.86 10.42 17.49
C GLU A 162 -21.03 10.56 18.49
N LEU A 163 -22.11 11.21 18.07
CA LEU A 163 -23.32 11.35 18.88
C LEU A 163 -23.99 10.00 19.16
N ASN A 164 -24.03 9.09 18.20
CA ASN A 164 -24.59 7.75 18.41
C ASN A 164 -23.69 6.88 19.27
N ARG A 165 -22.36 6.94 19.11
CA ARG A 165 -21.42 6.21 19.96
C ARG A 165 -21.47 6.68 21.41
N SER A 166 -21.54 7.99 21.64
CA SER A 166 -21.69 8.54 23.01
C SER A 166 -23.03 8.21 23.66
N ARG A 167 -24.09 7.99 22.85
CA ARG A 167 -25.42 7.57 23.30
C ARG A 167 -25.63 6.06 23.26
N SER A 168 -24.58 5.29 22.97
CA SER A 168 -24.61 3.83 22.92
C SER A 168 -25.02 3.29 24.28
N LEU A 169 -26.23 2.73 24.38
CA LEU A 169 -26.67 2.02 25.58
C LEU A 169 -25.92 0.69 25.66
N ALA A 170 -25.21 0.44 26.77
CA ALA A 170 -24.44 -0.79 26.98
C ALA A 170 -25.29 -2.06 26.76
N ASP A 171 -26.59 -2.01 27.11
CA ASP A 171 -27.56 -3.09 26.94
C ASP A 171 -28.71 -2.70 25.99
N GLY A 172 -28.45 -1.82 25.02
CA GLY A 172 -29.48 -1.30 24.11
C GLY A 172 -30.21 -2.38 23.30
N PHE A 173 -29.51 -3.46 22.94
CA PHE A 173 -30.12 -4.60 22.28
C PHE A 173 -31.10 -5.35 23.19
N MET A 174 -30.75 -5.56 24.47
CA MET A 174 -31.62 -6.22 25.45
C MET A 174 -32.86 -5.41 25.78
N HIS A 175 -32.76 -4.07 25.76
CA HIS A 175 -33.90 -3.16 25.95
C HIS A 175 -34.84 -3.06 24.75
N ALA A 176 -34.40 -3.45 23.55
CA ALA A 176 -35.22 -3.39 22.33
C ALA A 176 -35.99 -4.70 22.05
N VAL A 177 -35.58 -5.80 22.68
CA VAL A 177 -36.14 -7.15 22.45
C VAL A 177 -37.12 -7.58 23.57
N LEU A 178 -37.04 -6.95 24.75
CA LEU A 178 -38.01 -7.09 25.84
C LEU A 178 -39.15 -6.08 25.70
#